data_AF-E6S7H6-F1
#
_entry.id   AF-E6S7H6-F1
#
_cell.length_a   1.000
_cell.length_b   1.000
_cell.length_c   1.000
_cell.angle_alpha   90.00
_cell.angle_beta   90.00
_cell.angle_gamma   90.00
#
_symmetry.space_group_name_H-M   'P 1'
#
loop_
_entity.id
_entity.type
_entity.pdbx_description
1 polymer ?
#
loop_
_entity_poly.entity_id
_entity_poly.type
_entity_poly.pdbx_seq_one_letter_code
_entity_poly.pdbx_strand_id
1 'polypeptide(L)'
;MLVLVGTLLIVTTAAYRYAYGTWWQAPERIPYCGRTYIAVTPHLSLADIRQRERQTSLPGDQPYAVVPIGKAPPIVGAEMLAAVTPVAQREKLGVPCAMGLYVKTGDDQYTSYGITGGP
;
A
#
# COMPACT_ATOMS: atom_id res chain seq x y z
N MET A 1 34.98 15.80 6.53
CA MET A 1 33.83 15.65 5.61
C MET A 1 33.44 14.21 5.29
N LEU A 2 34.28 13.19 5.51
CA LEU A 2 33.93 11.78 5.27
C LEU A 2 33.02 11.14 6.34
N VAL A 3 33.15 11.57 7.60
CA VAL A 3 32.43 10.99 8.74
C VAL A 3 30.91 11.30 8.72
N LEU A 4 30.54 12.49 8.22
CA LEU A 4 29.14 12.91 8.08
C LEU A 4 28.39 12.13 6.99
N VAL A 5 29.07 11.77 5.90
CA VAL A 5 28.47 10.99 4.80
C VAL A 5 28.25 9.54 5.24
N GLY A 6 29.21 8.95 5.96
CA GLY A 6 29.09 7.58 6.47
C GLY A 6 27.96 7.41 7.51
N THR A 7 27.79 8.40 8.39
CA THR A 7 26.71 8.36 9.39
C THR A 7 25.34 8.61 8.77
N LEU A 8 25.20 9.50 7.77
CA LEU A 8 23.94 9.70 7.06
C LEU A 8 23.45 8.44 6.33
N LEU A 9 24.36 7.67 5.72
CA LEU A 9 24.01 6.44 5.00
C LEU A 9 23.55 5.31 5.95
N ILE A 10 24.17 5.20 7.14
CA ILE A 10 23.80 4.18 8.13
C ILE A 10 22.46 4.53 8.81
N VAL A 11 22.24 5.81 9.14
CA VAL A 11 20.98 6.24 9.77
C VAL A 11 19.80 6.12 8.81
N THR A 12 20.00 6.48 7.54
CA THR A 12 18.94 6.32 6.52
C THR A 12 18.61 4.87 6.25
N THR A 13 19.61 3.98 6.11
CA THR A 13 19.37 2.54 5.90
C THR A 13 18.69 1.86 7.11
N ALA A 14 19.05 2.24 8.34
CA ALA A 14 18.41 1.70 9.54
C ALA A 14 16.95 2.16 9.69
N ALA A 15 16.68 3.47 9.54
CA ALA A 15 15.32 4.00 9.55
C ALA A 15 14.46 3.41 8.41
N TYR A 16 15.09 3.15 7.27
CA TYR A 16 14.46 2.57 6.10
C TYR A 16 14.08 1.10 6.31
N ARG A 17 15.00 0.26 6.85
CA ARG A 17 14.68 -1.13 7.18
C ARG A 17 13.61 -1.21 8.26
N TYR A 18 13.62 -0.27 9.20
CA TYR A 18 12.60 -0.16 10.24
C TYR A 18 11.20 0.15 9.66
N ALA A 19 11.12 1.07 8.70
CA ALA A 19 9.84 1.47 8.10
C ALA A 19 9.28 0.46 7.09
N TYR A 20 10.14 -0.12 6.23
CA TYR A 20 9.72 -0.90 5.06
C TYR A 20 10.12 -2.38 5.08
N GLY A 21 10.96 -2.80 6.03
CA GLY A 21 11.42 -4.19 6.19
C GLY A 21 12.48 -4.66 5.19
N THR A 22 12.49 -4.13 3.96
CA THR A 22 13.35 -4.57 2.84
C THR A 22 13.95 -3.38 2.09
N TRP A 23 15.07 -3.58 1.38
CA TRP A 23 15.82 -2.54 0.64
C TRP A 23 16.02 -2.73 -0.86
N TRP A 24 15.69 -3.90 -1.38
CA TRP A 24 15.80 -4.20 -2.81
C TRP A 24 14.56 -4.91 -3.37
N GLN A 25 13.55 -5.14 -2.53
CA GLN A 25 12.38 -5.95 -2.86
C GLN A 25 11.11 -5.11 -2.66
N ALA A 26 9.96 -5.69 -3.02
CA ALA A 26 8.68 -5.14 -2.59
C ALA A 26 8.71 -4.87 -1.08
N PRO A 27 8.30 -3.67 -0.62
CA PRO A 27 8.31 -3.36 0.80
C PRO A 27 7.43 -4.36 1.53
N GLU A 28 7.80 -4.78 2.73
CA GLU A 28 6.92 -5.66 3.52
C GLU A 28 5.74 -4.84 4.09
N ARG A 29 5.99 -3.54 4.33
CA ARG A 29 5.07 -2.62 4.97
C ARG A 29 4.95 -1.32 4.18
N ILE A 30 3.74 -0.81 4.04
CA ILE A 30 3.45 0.45 3.35
C ILE A 30 2.66 1.35 4.29
N PRO A 31 3.23 2.47 4.75
CA PRO A 31 2.48 3.50 5.45
C PRO A 31 1.62 4.26 4.43
N TYR A 32 0.30 4.21 4.59
CA TYR A 32 -0.64 4.95 3.76
C TYR A 32 -1.80 5.47 4.60
N CYS A 33 -2.10 6.75 4.46
CA CYS A 33 -3.25 7.39 5.10
C CYS A 33 -3.33 7.16 6.64
N GLY A 34 -2.17 7.20 7.32
CA GLY A 34 -2.09 7.00 8.77
C GLY A 34 -2.20 5.55 9.24
N ARG A 35 -2.23 4.57 8.33
CA ARG A 35 -2.25 3.13 8.62
C ARG A 35 -1.02 2.45 8.01
N THR A 36 -0.63 1.31 8.57
CA THR A 36 0.41 0.45 8.01
C THR A 36 -0.23 -0.76 7.37
N TYR A 37 0.01 -0.94 6.07
CA TYR A 37 -0.43 -2.11 5.32
C TYR A 37 0.71 -3.10 5.18
N ILE A 38 0.42 -4.39 5.25
CA ILE A 38 1.41 -5.47 5.17
C ILE A 38 1.13 -6.31 3.93
N ALA A 39 2.17 -6.77 3.25
CA ALA A 39 2.04 -7.66 2.09
C ALA A 39 1.23 -8.91 2.44
N VAL A 40 0.25 -9.27 1.61
CA VAL A 40 -0.66 -10.41 1.85
C VAL A 40 -0.60 -11.42 0.70
N THR A 41 -0.87 -10.99 -0.52
CA THR A 41 -0.99 -11.89 -1.67
C THR A 41 -0.19 -11.36 -2.86
N PRO A 42 0.88 -12.06 -3.28
CA PRO A 42 1.60 -11.72 -4.50
C PRO A 42 0.87 -12.24 -5.75
N HIS A 43 1.32 -11.80 -6.93
CA HIS A 43 0.91 -12.31 -8.25
C HIS A 43 -0.59 -12.18 -8.58
N LEU A 44 -1.22 -11.09 -8.18
CA LEU A 44 -2.59 -10.76 -8.58
C LEU A 44 -2.62 -10.07 -9.94
N SER A 45 -3.63 -10.36 -10.75
CA SER A 45 -3.96 -9.55 -11.94
C SER A 45 -4.82 -8.34 -11.58
N LEU A 46 -4.93 -7.35 -12.48
CA LEU A 46 -5.86 -6.24 -12.30
C LEU A 46 -7.33 -6.69 -12.22
N ALA A 47 -7.67 -7.80 -12.88
CA ALA A 47 -9.00 -8.37 -12.83
C ALA A 47 -9.32 -8.93 -11.43
N ASP A 48 -8.37 -9.66 -10.82
CA ASP A 48 -8.51 -10.20 -9.46
C ASP A 48 -8.71 -9.08 -8.43
N ILE A 49 -7.96 -7.99 -8.59
CA ILE A 49 -8.08 -6.80 -7.73
C ILE A 49 -9.49 -6.24 -7.81
N ARG A 50 -10.00 -5.99 -9.02
CA ARG A 50 -11.34 -5.43 -9.22
C ARG A 50 -12.43 -6.35 -8.68
N GLN A 51 -12.26 -7.66 -8.81
CA GLN A 51 -13.19 -8.63 -8.25
C GLN A 51 -13.20 -8.59 -6.71
N ARG A 52 -12.02 -8.54 -6.08
CA ARG A 52 -11.88 -8.44 -4.63
C ARG A 52 -12.47 -7.16 -4.05
N GLU A 53 -12.22 -6.02 -4.69
CA GLU A 53 -12.74 -4.72 -4.23
C GLU A 53 -14.27 -4.62 -4.33
N ARG A 54 -14.87 -5.29 -5.34
CA ARG A 54 -16.34 -5.43 -5.41
C ARG A 54 -16.93 -6.20 -4.23
N GLN A 55 -16.19 -7.14 -3.66
CA GLN A 55 -16.63 -7.94 -2.52
C GLN A 55 -16.37 -7.29 -1.16
N THR A 56 -15.51 -6.27 -1.10
CA THR A 56 -15.06 -5.61 0.14
C THR A 56 -15.58 -4.18 0.28
N SER A 57 -16.39 -3.73 -0.68
CA SER A 57 -17.07 -2.44 -0.61
C SER A 57 -18.11 -2.43 0.52
N LEU A 58 -18.33 -1.24 1.10
CA LEU A 58 -19.22 -1.10 2.24
C LEU A 58 -20.68 -1.43 1.87
N PRO A 59 -21.47 -2.04 2.79
CA PRO A 59 -22.87 -2.35 2.53
C PRO A 59 -23.67 -1.12 2.11
N GLY A 60 -24.35 -1.20 0.96
CA GLY A 60 -25.16 -0.12 0.42
C GLY A 60 -24.42 0.86 -0.50
N ASP A 61 -23.10 0.75 -0.59
CA ASP A 61 -22.31 1.54 -1.55
C ASP A 61 -22.07 0.77 -2.86
N GLN A 62 -21.89 1.51 -3.94
CA GLN A 62 -21.35 0.95 -5.18
C GLN A 62 -19.87 0.60 -5.00
N PRO A 63 -19.35 -0.41 -5.70
CA PRO A 63 -17.95 -0.74 -5.64
C PRO A 63 -17.05 0.46 -5.90
N TYR A 64 -16.13 0.73 -4.97
CA TYR A 64 -15.19 1.84 -5.15
C TYR A 64 -14.27 1.55 -6.33
N ALA A 65 -14.03 2.57 -7.16
CA ALA A 65 -13.15 2.44 -8.30
C ALA A 65 -11.70 2.23 -7.82
N VAL A 66 -11.03 1.25 -8.40
CA VAL A 66 -9.59 1.03 -8.21
C VAL A 66 -8.85 2.10 -9.00
N VAL A 67 -8.17 3.00 -8.30
CA VAL A 67 -7.50 4.17 -8.88
C VAL A 67 -6.03 4.22 -8.45
N PRO A 68 -5.16 4.87 -9.26
CA PRO A 68 -3.79 5.14 -8.85
C PRO A 68 -3.76 6.11 -7.67
N ILE A 69 -3.01 5.74 -6.63
CA ILE A 69 -2.84 6.53 -5.40
C ILE A 69 -1.41 7.04 -5.21
N GLY A 70 -0.54 6.80 -6.19
CA GLY A 70 0.85 7.24 -6.19
C GLY A 70 1.82 6.10 -6.46
N LYS A 71 3.05 6.24 -5.97
CA LYS A 71 4.12 5.26 -6.13
C LYS A 71 4.55 4.71 -4.78
N ALA A 72 4.85 3.41 -4.72
CA ALA A 72 5.26 2.77 -3.48
C ALA A 72 6.70 3.19 -3.13
N PRO A 73 6.93 3.91 -2.02
CA PRO A 73 8.28 3.98 -1.46
C PRO A 73 8.63 2.58 -0.92
N PRO A 74 9.86 2.06 -1.13
CA PRO A 74 11.03 2.68 -1.77
C PRO A 74 11.32 2.19 -3.19
N ILE A 75 10.48 1.32 -3.77
CA ILE A 75 10.68 0.88 -5.15
C ILE A 75 10.50 2.10 -6.05
N VAL A 76 11.60 2.54 -6.65
CA VAL A 76 11.60 3.64 -7.62
C VAL A 76 10.58 3.32 -8.71
N GLY A 77 9.39 3.93 -8.63
CA GLY A 77 8.45 3.96 -9.74
C GLY A 77 7.28 2.98 -9.72
N ALA A 78 7.21 2.00 -8.80
CA ALA A 78 6.11 1.03 -8.81
C ALA A 78 4.76 1.72 -8.48
N GLU A 79 3.83 1.67 -9.43
CA GLU A 79 2.50 2.27 -9.28
C GLU A 79 1.71 1.55 -8.20
N MET A 80 1.03 2.33 -7.35
CA MET A 80 0.11 1.83 -6.35
C MET A 80 -1.32 2.12 -6.75
N LEU A 81 -2.16 1.11 -6.60
CA LEU A 81 -3.60 1.21 -6.79
C LEU A 81 -4.30 0.98 -5.46
N ALA A 82 -5.47 1.60 -5.28
CA ALA A 82 -6.39 1.29 -4.20
C ALA A 82 -7.82 1.65 -4.60
N ALA A 83 -8.79 0.97 -3.99
CA ALA A 83 -10.17 1.43 -4.01
C ALA A 83 -10.37 2.36 -2.81
N VAL A 84 -10.39 3.67 -3.08
CA VAL A 84 -10.40 4.69 -2.03
C VAL A 84 -11.81 4.87 -1.50
N THR A 85 -11.99 4.68 -0.19
CA THR A 85 -13.26 4.97 0.49
C THR A 85 -13.48 6.50 0.49
N PRO A 86 -14.66 6.98 0.05
CA PRO A 86 -14.97 8.41 0.03
C PRO A 86 -14.86 9.05 1.42
N VAL A 87 -14.50 10.34 1.47
CA VAL A 87 -14.27 11.07 2.73
C VAL A 87 -15.51 11.06 3.63
N ALA A 88 -16.69 11.31 3.06
CA ALA A 88 -17.95 11.33 3.83
C ALA A 88 -18.22 9.98 4.53
N GLN A 89 -17.97 8.86 3.85
CA GLN A 89 -18.13 7.52 4.39
C GLN A 89 -17.09 7.22 5.47
N ARG A 90 -15.84 7.63 5.24
CA ARG A 90 -14.76 7.49 6.22
C ARG A 90 -15.06 8.23 7.52
N GLU A 91 -15.51 9.47 7.43
CA GLU A 91 -15.86 10.28 8.59
C GLU A 91 -17.09 9.72 9.31
N LYS A 92 -18.10 9.27 8.56
CA LYS A 92 -19.33 8.71 9.11
C LYS A 92 -19.12 7.38 9.84
N LEU A 93 -18.29 6.50 9.30
CA LEU A 93 -18.15 5.12 9.77
C LEU A 93 -16.82 4.84 10.48
N GLY A 94 -15.89 5.80 10.52
CA GLY A 94 -14.57 5.63 11.13
C GLY A 94 -13.68 4.60 10.40
N VAL A 95 -13.98 4.32 9.13
CA VAL A 95 -13.31 3.28 8.33
C VAL A 95 -11.99 3.75 7.73
N PRO A 96 -11.07 2.83 7.40
CA PRO A 96 -9.81 3.18 6.74
C PRO A 96 -10.02 3.78 5.34
N CYS A 97 -8.96 4.39 4.81
CA CYS A 97 -8.98 5.07 3.52
C CYS A 97 -9.08 4.13 2.32
N ALA A 98 -8.61 2.90 2.51
CA ALA A 98 -8.70 1.80 1.56
C ALA A 98 -8.64 0.49 2.35
N MET A 99 -9.39 -0.52 1.93
CA MET A 99 -9.32 -1.84 2.55
C MET A 99 -8.04 -2.60 2.14
N GLY A 100 -7.56 -2.36 0.93
CA GLY A 100 -6.28 -2.87 0.44
C GLY A 100 -5.55 -1.88 -0.46
N LEU A 101 -4.24 -2.02 -0.52
CA LEU A 101 -3.38 -1.38 -1.51
C LEU A 101 -2.81 -2.45 -2.44
N TYR A 102 -2.52 -2.09 -3.68
CA TYR A 102 -1.98 -3.00 -4.67
C TYR A 102 -0.78 -2.36 -5.34
N VAL A 103 0.40 -2.94 -5.15
CA VAL A 103 1.64 -2.44 -5.76
C VAL A 103 1.89 -3.20 -7.04
N LYS A 104 2.09 -2.49 -8.15
CA LYS A 104 2.45 -3.08 -9.43
C LYS A 104 3.88 -3.65 -9.36
N THR A 105 4.02 -4.93 -9.63
CA THR A 105 5.29 -5.68 -9.62
C THR A 105 5.68 -6.24 -11.00
N GLY A 106 4.80 -6.13 -11.99
CA GLY A 106 5.02 -6.50 -13.40
C GLY A 106 3.92 -5.89 -14.29
N ASP A 107 3.83 -6.29 -15.56
CA ASP A 107 2.89 -5.67 -16.51
C ASP A 107 1.41 -5.78 -16.09
N ASP A 108 0.99 -6.99 -15.72
CA ASP A 108 -0.30 -7.31 -15.10
C ASP A 108 -0.10 -8.15 -13.83
N GLN A 109 0.90 -7.77 -13.04
CA GLN A 109 1.17 -8.42 -11.76
C GLN A 109 1.21 -7.39 -10.65
N TYR A 110 0.51 -7.70 -9.57
CA TYR A 110 0.38 -6.86 -8.41
C TYR A 110 0.55 -7.68 -7.14
N THR A 111 1.06 -7.02 -6.10
CA THR A 111 1.07 -7.56 -4.74
C THR A 111 0.06 -6.79 -3.91
N SER A 112 -0.84 -7.49 -3.22
CA SER A 112 -1.78 -6.87 -2.30
C SER A 112 -1.15 -6.61 -0.94
N TYR A 113 -1.59 -5.52 -0.33
CA TYR A 113 -1.23 -5.09 1.00
C TYR A 113 -2.51 -4.81 1.79
N GLY A 114 -2.67 -5.48 2.93
CA GLY A 114 -3.84 -5.39 3.79
C GLY A 114 -3.50 -4.76 5.14
N ILE A 115 -4.50 -4.18 5.80
CA ILE A 115 -4.34 -3.63 7.15
C ILE A 115 -4.23 -4.80 8.14
N THR A 116 -3.22 -4.76 9.00
CA THR A 116 -3.12 -5.69 10.13
C THR A 116 -4.14 -5.31 11.20
N GLY A 117 -5.00 -6.27 11.60
CA GLY A 117 -5.94 -6.09 12.71
C GLY A 117 -7.43 -6.17 12.37
N GLY A 118 -7.81 -6.37 11.10
CA GLY A 118 -9.22 -6.31 10.71
C GLY A 118 -9.83 -4.90 10.84
N PRO A 119 -11.07 -4.68 10.36
CA PRO A 119 -11.77 -3.41 10.56
C PRO A 119 -11.95 -3.09 12.04
#